data_AF-A0A533XT67-F1
#
_entry.id   AF-A0A533XT67-F1
#
_cell.length_a   1.000
_cell.length_b   1.000
_cell.length_c   1.000
_cell.angle_alpha   90.00
_cell.angle_beta   90.00
_cell.angle_gamma   90.00
#
_symmetry.space_group_name_H-M   'P 1'
#
loop_
_entity.id
_entity.type
_entity.pdbx_description
1 polymer ?
#
loop_
_entity_poly.entity_id
_entity_poly.type
_entity_poly.pdbx_seq_one_letter_code
_entity_poly.pdbx_strand_id
1 'polypeptide(L)' 'MRYLVTGGAGFIGSHVVETLVRRGGRVRVLDNFFTGKRENLDTAFGA' A
#
# COMPACT_ATOMS: atom_id res chain seq x y z
N MET A 1 -7.81 -5.22 12.04
CA MET A 1 -8.27 -3.84 11.81
C MET A 1 -8.39 -3.57 10.30
N ARG A 2 -9.24 -2.65 9.84
CA ARG A 2 -9.35 -2.27 8.41
C ARG A 2 -8.75 -0.89 8.18
N TYR A 3 -7.97 -0.73 7.12
CA TYR A 3 -7.27 0.52 6.78
C TYR A 3 -7.55 0.93 5.34
N LEU A 4 -7.77 2.23 5.11
CA LEU A 4 -7.70 2.87 3.80
C LEU A 4 -6.43 3.71 3.77
N VAL A 5 -5.55 3.46 2.78
CA VAL A 5 -4.33 4.24 2.58
C VAL A 5 -4.45 4.99 1.26
N THR A 6 -4.44 6.32 1.33
CA THR A 6 -4.36 7.17 0.14
C THR A 6 -2.89 7.40 -0.23
N GLY A 7 -2.56 7.41 -1.53
CA GLY A 7 -1.16 7.56 -1.96
C GLY A 7 -0.28 6.34 -1.66
N GLY A 8 -0.90 5.16 -1.49
CA GLY A 8 -0.23 3.93 -1.06
C GLY A 8 0.79 3.38 -2.06
N ALA A 9 0.75 3.80 -3.33
CA ALA A 9 1.74 3.40 -4.34
C ALA A 9 2.96 4.35 -4.39
N GLY A 10 3.02 5.39 -3.54
CA GLY A 10 4.17 6.28 -3.40
C GLY A 10 5.31 5.67 -2.55
N PHE A 11 6.44 6.40 -2.44
CA PHE A 11 7.62 5.94 -1.68
C PHE A 11 7.27 5.63 -0.22
N ILE A 12 6.67 6.57 0.51
CA ILE A 12 6.31 6.34 1.93
C ILE A 12 5.06 5.45 2.04
N GLY A 13 4.06 5.70 1.18
CA GLY A 13 2.78 4.99 1.21
C GLY A 13 2.93 3.47 1.10
N SER A 14 3.82 3.01 0.23
CA SER A 14 4.07 1.57 0.02
C SER A 14 4.59 0.86 1.26
N HIS A 15 5.55 1.47 1.98
CA HIS A 15 6.08 0.93 3.22
C HIS A 15 5.04 0.92 4.35
N VAL A 16 4.15 1.92 4.39
CA VAL A 16 3.02 1.94 5.32
C VAL A 16 2.07 0.79 5.01
N VAL A 17 1.72 0.61 3.74
CA VAL A 17 0.84 -0.48 3.28
C VAL A 17 1.46 -1.84 3.64
N GLU A 18 2.74 -2.08 3.32
CA GLU A 18 3.44 -3.32 3.66
C GLU A 18 3.38 -3.59 5.17
N THR A 19 3.70 -2.59 5.99
CA THR A 19 3.71 -2.74 7.46
C THR A 19 2.31 -3.08 8.00
N LEU A 20 1.27 -2.43 7.49
CA LEU A 20 -0.11 -2.67 7.91
C LEU A 20 -0.58 -4.07 7.51
N VAL A 21 -0.23 -4.54 6.31
CA VAL A 21 -0.53 -5.91 5.87
C VAL A 21 0.21 -6.92 6.75
N ARG A 22 1.52 -6.74 6.99
CA ARG A 22 2.34 -7.63 7.84
C ARG A 22 1.84 -7.74 9.28
N ARG A 23 1.11 -6.73 9.77
CA ARG A 23 0.44 -6.74 11.09
C ARG A 23 -0.92 -7.46 11.09
N GLY A 24 -1.32 -8.11 9.98
CA GLY A 24 -2.64 -8.73 9.83
C GLY A 24 -3.77 -7.73 9.56
N GLY A 25 -3.43 -6.52 9.10
CA GLY A 25 -4.39 -5.50 8.71
C GLY A 25 -5.05 -5.81 7.37
N ARG A 26 -6.35 -5.53 7.25
CA ARG A 26 -7.06 -5.57 5.96
C ARG A 26 -6.92 -4.19 5.31
N VAL A 27 -6.05 -4.07 4.32
CA VAL A 27 -5.69 -2.78 3.72
C VAL A 27 -6.35 -2.62 2.35
N ARG A 28 -6.88 -1.41 2.09
CA ARG A 28 -7.29 -0.95 0.75
C ARG A 28 -6.47 0.28 0.39
N VAL A 29 -5.94 0.32 -0.83
CA VAL A 29 -5.18 1.47 -1.33
C VAL A 29 -6.04 2.26 -2.31
N LEU A 30 -6.00 3.59 -2.18
CA LEU A 30 -6.54 4.53 -3.17
C LEU A 30 -5.39 5.40 -3.67
N ASP A 31 -5.01 5.21 -4.93
CA ASP A 31 -3.90 5.92 -5.55
C ASP A 31 -4.22 6.20 -7.02
N ASN A 32 -3.87 7.41 -7.48
CA ASN A 32 -4.06 7.82 -8.87
C ASN A 32 -2.81 7.61 -9.73
N PHE A 33 -1.71 7.14 -9.15
CA PHE A 33 -0.44 6.85 -9.79
C PHE A 33 0.21 8.07 -10.49
N PHE A 34 -0.02 9.30 -10.01
CA PHE A 34 0.61 10.48 -10.60
C PHE A 34 2.15 10.46 -10.45
N THR A 35 2.64 10.03 -9.28
CA THR A 35 4.07 9.74 -9.03
C THR A 35 4.32 8.33 -8.47
N GLY A 36 3.26 7.65 -8.02
CA GLY A 36 3.34 6.29 -7.49
C GLY A 36 3.46 5.24 -8.60
N LYS A 37 4.04 4.09 -8.26
CA LYS A 37 4.21 2.95 -9.18
C LYS A 37 3.53 1.72 -8.61
N ARG A 38 2.90 0.91 -9.46
CA ARG A 38 2.22 -0.32 -9.02
C ARG A 38 3.21 -1.28 -8.39
N GLU A 39 4.42 -1.36 -8.96
CA GLU A 39 5.50 -2.22 -8.46
C GLU A 39 5.86 -1.94 -6.99
N ASN A 40 5.64 -0.71 -6.50
CA ASN A 40 5.89 -0.37 -5.08
C ASN A 40 4.97 -1.14 -4.12
N LEU A 41 3.86 -1.70 -4.61
CA LEU A 41 2.90 -2.47 -3.80
C LEU A 41 3.14 -3.99 -3.87
N ASP A 42 4.07 -4.46 -4.70
CA ASP A 42 4.29 -5.89 -4.93
C ASP A 42 4.71 -6.61 -3.63
N THR A 43 5.48 -5.95 -2.77
CA THR A 43 5.90 -6.51 -1.46
C THR A 43 4.74 -6.65 -0.47
N ALA A 44 3.65 -5.90 -0.66
CA ALA A 44 2.52 -5.87 0.26
C ALA A 44 1.31 -6.69 -0.21
N PHE A 45 1.09 -6.81 -1.52
CA PHE A 45 -0.09 -7.48 -2.09
C PHE A 45 0.24 -8.60 -3.08
N GLY A 46 1.51 -8.98 -3.24
CA GLY A 46 1.93 -10.03 -4.17
C GLY A 46 1.22 -11.37 -3.93
N ALA A 47 0.93 -12.05 -5.04
CA ALA A 47 0.67 -13.49 -5.11
C ALA A 47 1.93 -14.30 -4.78
#